data_AF-X0VSF3-F1
#
_entry.id   AF-X0VSF3-F1
#
_cell.length_a   1.000
_cell.length_b   1.000
_cell.length_c   1.000
_cell.angle_alpha   90.00
_cell.angle_beta   90.00
_cell.angle_gamma   90.00
#
_symmetry.space_group_name_H-M   'P 1'
#
loop_
_entity.id
_entity.type
_entity.pdbx_description
1 polymer ?
#
loop_
_entity_poly.entity_id
_entity_poly.type
_entity_poly.pdbx_seq_one_letter_code
_entity_poly.pdbx_strand_id
1 'polypeptide(L)'
;MAQDAAGIGYGLSGVMADGFRWAGGDMSLITCWSCSAFPYRDGDIAGYCTPNPAADQGETELGEFLQPTNLNIGKKLVPDYCGHGKFRGGNGIGICQLIVDPGQALTIATFAATGGMGRAAIGMCGGYPGPNDVVVLAHDTNMRQLLKEGKTYPRDFVEIREWLKEGNLKAGSVEAFKGPTPNIPCKDGDLYATASAAMGGWGDVLERDYGLIENDVKYNRITPYTAKTVYGVVVDENGKVEVAKSDELR
;
A
#
# COMPACT_ATOMS: atom_id res chain seq x y z
N MET A 1 17.40 -15.30 5.54
CA MET A 1 16.45 -15.96 4.61
C MET A 1 15.09 -16.30 5.24
N ALA A 2 14.88 -16.29 6.57
CA ALA A 2 13.62 -16.76 7.18
C ALA A 2 12.67 -15.67 7.72
N GLN A 3 12.80 -14.42 7.27
CA GLN A 3 12.00 -13.28 7.79
C GLN A 3 11.46 -12.35 6.70
N ASP A 4 11.54 -12.75 5.43
CA ASP A 4 10.95 -11.96 4.35
C ASP A 4 9.43 -11.98 4.52
N ALA A 5 8.81 -10.80 4.49
CA ALA A 5 7.36 -10.74 4.41
C ALA A 5 6.91 -11.23 3.03
N ALA A 6 5.79 -11.94 2.99
CA ALA A 6 4.99 -12.07 1.80
C ALA A 6 3.96 -10.93 1.77
N GLY A 7 3.66 -10.45 0.58
CA GLY A 7 2.59 -9.49 0.39
C GLY A 7 1.19 -10.11 0.50
N ILE A 8 0.16 -9.30 0.30
CA ILE A 8 -1.24 -9.69 0.45
C ILE A 8 -1.88 -10.12 -0.88
N GLY A 9 -2.73 -11.14 -0.83
CA GLY A 9 -3.63 -11.48 -1.93
C GLY A 9 -5.08 -11.37 -1.48
N TYR A 10 -6.01 -11.22 -2.41
CA TYR A 10 -7.42 -11.37 -2.08
C TYR A 10 -8.18 -12.18 -3.11
N GLY A 11 -9.12 -12.96 -2.61
CA GLY A 11 -10.08 -13.71 -3.40
C GLY A 11 -11.43 -13.03 -3.33
N LEU A 12 -12.24 -13.29 -4.35
CA LEU A 12 -13.59 -12.81 -4.42
C LEU A 12 -14.49 -13.84 -5.10
N SER A 13 -15.76 -13.80 -4.75
CA SER A 13 -16.80 -14.60 -5.38
C SER A 13 -18.07 -13.79 -5.49
N GLY A 14 -18.80 -14.00 -6.58
CA GLY A 14 -19.99 -13.23 -6.86
C GLY A 14 -21.00 -13.93 -7.75
N VAL A 15 -22.16 -13.28 -7.86
CA VAL A 15 -23.27 -13.67 -8.71
C VAL A 15 -23.68 -12.44 -9.50
N MET A 16 -23.49 -12.48 -10.82
CA MET A 16 -23.86 -11.38 -11.71
C MET A 16 -25.39 -11.19 -11.75
N ALA A 17 -25.85 -10.08 -12.34
CA ALA A 17 -27.28 -9.76 -12.41
C ALA A 17 -28.11 -10.87 -13.10
N ASP A 18 -27.55 -11.53 -14.11
CA ASP A 18 -28.14 -12.65 -14.86
C ASP A 18 -28.06 -14.01 -14.13
N GLY A 19 -27.46 -14.06 -12.94
CA GLY A 19 -27.26 -15.26 -12.16
C GLY A 19 -25.96 -16.01 -12.46
N PHE A 20 -25.08 -15.50 -13.34
CA PHE A 20 -23.78 -16.11 -13.59
C PHE A 20 -22.90 -16.08 -12.34
N ARG A 21 -22.46 -17.26 -11.90
CA ARG A 21 -21.58 -17.43 -10.74
C ARG A 21 -20.13 -17.38 -11.17
N TRP A 22 -19.35 -16.59 -10.46
CA TRP A 22 -17.95 -16.40 -10.76
C TRP A 22 -17.12 -16.27 -9.48
N ALA A 23 -15.84 -16.56 -9.62
CA ALA A 23 -14.86 -16.32 -8.59
C ALA A 23 -13.58 -15.83 -9.26
N GLY A 24 -12.84 -14.99 -8.55
CA GLY A 24 -11.60 -14.43 -9.01
C GLY A 24 -10.67 -14.17 -7.85
N GLY A 25 -9.49 -13.67 -8.16
CA GLY A 25 -8.55 -13.23 -7.16
C GLY A 25 -7.52 -12.34 -7.79
N ASP A 26 -7.04 -11.40 -6.99
CA ASP A 26 -5.98 -10.49 -7.38
C ASP A 26 -4.74 -10.87 -6.57
N MET A 27 -3.69 -11.12 -7.33
CA MET A 27 -2.42 -11.58 -6.80
C MET A 27 -1.35 -10.50 -6.89
N SER A 28 -1.66 -9.29 -7.39
CA SER A 28 -0.68 -8.26 -7.72
C SER A 28 0.28 -7.96 -6.58
N LEU A 29 -0.22 -7.91 -5.34
CA LEU A 29 0.58 -7.59 -4.16
C LEU A 29 1.27 -8.81 -3.52
N ILE A 30 0.87 -10.04 -3.86
CA ILE A 30 1.50 -11.28 -3.39
C ILE A 30 2.42 -11.93 -4.43
N THR A 31 2.33 -11.58 -5.72
CA THR A 31 3.21 -12.14 -6.76
C THR A 31 4.38 -11.24 -7.09
N CYS A 32 4.36 -9.98 -6.65
CA CYS A 32 5.44 -9.04 -6.89
C CYS A 32 5.46 -7.91 -5.85
N TRP A 33 6.18 -8.16 -4.78
CA TRP A 33 6.41 -7.24 -3.68
C TRP A 33 7.80 -6.59 -3.73
N SER A 34 8.07 -5.67 -2.81
CA SER A 34 9.36 -5.00 -2.68
C SER A 34 10.34 -5.86 -1.88
N CYS A 35 11.65 -5.66 -2.00
CA CYS A 35 12.62 -6.41 -1.20
C CYS A 35 13.17 -5.59 -0.04
N SER A 36 13.72 -6.29 0.96
CA SER A 36 14.39 -5.67 2.11
C SER A 36 15.64 -4.90 1.66
N ALA A 37 16.03 -3.94 2.47
CA ALA A 37 17.27 -3.22 2.25
C ALA A 37 18.49 -4.16 2.27
N PHE A 38 19.50 -3.80 1.49
CA PHE A 38 20.79 -4.48 1.49
C PHE A 38 21.80 -3.71 2.35
N PRO A 39 22.92 -4.35 2.76
CA PRO A 39 23.99 -3.66 3.49
C PRO A 39 24.70 -2.53 2.72
N TYR A 40 24.36 -2.34 1.45
CA TYR A 40 25.04 -1.44 0.53
C TYR A 40 24.09 -0.62 -0.38
N ARG A 41 22.77 -0.87 -0.33
CA ARG A 41 21.76 -0.16 -1.14
C ARG A 41 20.35 -0.37 -0.61
N ASP A 42 19.44 0.50 -1.03
CA ASP A 42 18.01 0.37 -0.76
C ASP A 42 17.42 -0.89 -1.42
N GLY A 43 16.29 -1.33 -0.89
CA GLY A 43 15.50 -2.41 -1.45
C GLY A 43 14.79 -2.00 -2.74
N ASP A 44 14.75 -2.91 -3.69
CA ASP A 44 13.99 -2.78 -4.93
C ASP A 44 12.48 -2.78 -4.65
N ILE A 45 11.73 -2.07 -5.49
CA ILE A 45 10.28 -2.01 -5.42
C ILE A 45 9.70 -2.92 -6.49
N ALA A 46 8.63 -3.64 -6.18
CA ALA A 46 7.86 -4.41 -7.15
C ALA A 46 8.75 -5.31 -8.04
N GLY A 47 9.55 -6.17 -7.43
CA GLY A 47 10.48 -7.02 -8.18
C GLY A 47 10.86 -8.32 -7.50
N TYR A 48 10.21 -8.67 -6.39
CA TYR A 48 10.58 -9.83 -5.60
C TYR A 48 9.33 -10.63 -5.19
N CYS A 49 9.47 -11.96 -5.22
CA CYS A 49 8.47 -12.88 -4.72
C CYS A 49 9.20 -14.16 -4.31
N THR A 50 9.24 -14.45 -3.01
CA THR A 50 9.99 -15.59 -2.46
C THR A 50 9.59 -16.94 -3.07
N PRO A 51 8.30 -17.26 -3.29
CA PRO A 51 7.93 -18.53 -3.94
C PRO A 51 8.06 -18.50 -5.47
N ASN A 52 8.16 -17.34 -6.12
CA ASN A 52 8.25 -17.23 -7.57
C ASN A 52 9.31 -16.19 -7.99
N PRO A 53 10.50 -16.61 -8.46
CA PRO A 53 11.56 -15.68 -8.86
C PRO A 53 11.24 -14.85 -10.10
N ALA A 54 10.24 -15.24 -10.90
CA ALA A 54 9.72 -14.47 -12.02
C ALA A 54 8.52 -13.63 -11.55
N ALA A 55 8.81 -12.66 -10.68
CA ALA A 55 7.79 -11.80 -10.09
C ALA A 55 7.15 -10.87 -11.14
N ASP A 56 5.82 -10.76 -11.10
CA ASP A 56 5.04 -9.86 -11.96
C ASP A 56 3.82 -9.35 -11.17
N GLN A 57 3.50 -8.07 -11.34
CA GLN A 57 2.30 -7.44 -10.76
C GLN A 57 1.07 -7.57 -11.66
N GLY A 58 1.24 -7.97 -12.92
CA GLY A 58 0.18 -8.01 -13.91
C GLY A 58 -0.31 -6.63 -14.34
N GLU A 59 -1.02 -6.64 -15.46
CA GLU A 59 -1.66 -5.45 -16.04
C GLU A 59 -2.99 -5.17 -15.35
N THR A 60 -3.21 -3.90 -14.98
CA THR A 60 -4.46 -3.47 -14.34
C THR A 60 -5.67 -3.73 -15.23
N GLU A 61 -5.56 -3.46 -16.53
CA GLU A 61 -6.66 -3.66 -17.50
C GLU A 61 -7.07 -5.13 -17.60
N LEU A 62 -6.10 -6.05 -17.55
CA LEU A 62 -6.38 -7.49 -17.56
C LEU A 62 -7.04 -7.93 -16.25
N GLY A 63 -6.58 -7.39 -15.11
CA GLY A 63 -7.21 -7.63 -13.81
C GLY A 63 -8.68 -7.22 -13.81
N GLU A 64 -8.99 -6.00 -14.27
CA GLU A 64 -10.36 -5.49 -14.36
C GLU A 64 -11.23 -6.27 -15.34
N PHE A 65 -10.66 -6.74 -16.46
CA PHE A 65 -11.38 -7.60 -17.39
C PHE A 65 -11.78 -8.94 -16.77
N LEU A 66 -10.90 -9.54 -15.97
CA LEU A 66 -11.16 -10.82 -15.29
C LEU A 66 -12.00 -10.67 -14.01
N GLN A 67 -11.96 -9.49 -13.39
CA GLN A 67 -12.66 -9.14 -12.16
C GLN A 67 -13.56 -7.93 -12.40
N PRO A 68 -14.70 -8.12 -13.11
CA PRO A 68 -15.49 -7.03 -13.68
C PRO A 68 -16.10 -6.08 -12.63
N THR A 69 -16.12 -6.47 -11.36
CA THR A 69 -16.71 -5.68 -10.28
C THR A 69 -15.71 -4.78 -9.56
N ASN A 70 -14.41 -4.95 -9.79
CA ASN A 70 -13.36 -4.29 -9.02
C ASN A 70 -12.59 -3.32 -9.94
N LEU A 71 -13.06 -2.08 -10.02
CA LEU A 71 -12.42 -1.04 -10.81
C LEU A 71 -11.24 -0.44 -10.03
N ASN A 72 -10.01 -0.52 -10.55
CA ASN A 72 -8.85 0.08 -9.90
C ASN A 72 -8.85 1.59 -10.13
N ILE A 73 -9.08 2.33 -9.05
CA ILE A 73 -9.03 3.80 -9.04
C ILE A 73 -7.69 4.32 -8.50
N GLY A 74 -6.86 3.43 -7.93
CA GLY A 74 -5.50 3.75 -7.52
C GLY A 74 -4.61 2.51 -7.46
N LYS A 75 -3.39 2.62 -8.01
CA LYS A 75 -2.28 1.68 -7.83
C LYS A 75 -1.01 2.52 -7.75
N LYS A 76 -0.46 2.69 -6.54
CA LYS A 76 0.64 3.62 -6.29
C LYS A 76 1.54 3.15 -5.17
N LEU A 77 2.73 3.73 -5.11
CA LEU A 77 3.60 3.59 -3.96
C LEU A 77 3.08 4.49 -2.85
N VAL A 78 2.91 3.91 -1.66
CA VAL A 78 2.44 4.67 -0.50
C VAL A 78 3.65 5.35 0.13
N PRO A 79 3.67 6.69 0.25
CA PRO A 79 4.75 7.41 0.92
C PRO A 79 4.89 6.92 2.36
N ASP A 80 6.13 6.93 2.88
CA ASP A 80 6.47 6.49 4.24
C ASP A 80 6.22 5.00 4.53
N TYR A 81 5.68 4.25 3.56
CA TYR A 81 5.28 2.87 3.76
C TYR A 81 6.44 1.89 3.46
N CYS A 82 7.48 1.94 4.28
CA CYS A 82 8.70 1.15 4.16
C CYS A 82 9.42 1.00 5.50
N GLY A 83 10.30 0.02 5.62
CA GLY A 83 11.26 -0.06 6.72
C GLY A 83 12.39 0.94 6.54
N HIS A 84 12.57 1.81 7.51
CA HIS A 84 13.59 2.86 7.49
C HIS A 84 14.95 2.35 7.95
N GLY A 85 16.03 2.94 7.47
CA GLY A 85 17.40 2.65 7.88
C GLY A 85 18.40 3.48 7.08
N LYS A 86 19.69 3.29 7.33
CA LYS A 86 20.77 3.79 6.45
C LYS A 86 20.43 3.49 4.99
N PHE A 87 20.03 2.26 4.74
CA PHE A 87 19.35 1.84 3.53
C PHE A 87 17.91 1.46 3.84
N ARG A 88 16.98 1.97 3.05
CA ARG A 88 15.54 1.81 3.23
C ARG A 88 15.07 0.55 2.51
N GLY A 89 14.13 -0.19 3.11
CA GLY A 89 13.43 -1.25 2.40
C GLY A 89 12.58 -0.68 1.27
N GLY A 90 12.30 -1.46 0.24
CA GLY A 90 11.47 -0.97 -0.86
C GLY A 90 10.06 -0.59 -0.38
N ASN A 91 9.48 0.48 -0.93
CA ASN A 91 8.15 0.96 -0.56
C ASN A 91 7.11 -0.11 -0.85
N GLY A 92 6.15 -0.26 0.05
CA GLY A 92 4.96 -1.02 -0.25
C GLY A 92 4.07 -0.32 -1.27
N ILE A 93 3.22 -1.12 -1.89
CA ILE A 93 2.29 -0.70 -2.93
C ILE A 93 0.89 -0.69 -2.32
N GLY A 94 0.15 0.37 -2.62
CA GLY A 94 -1.26 0.53 -2.31
C GLY A 94 -2.11 0.34 -3.56
N ILE A 95 -3.19 -0.42 -3.41
CA ILE A 95 -4.26 -0.57 -4.38
C ILE A 95 -5.54 -0.01 -3.76
N CYS A 96 -6.32 0.72 -4.55
CA CYS A 96 -7.64 1.21 -4.19
C CYS A 96 -8.60 0.90 -5.33
N GLN A 97 -9.69 0.22 -4.99
CA GLN A 97 -10.70 -0.25 -5.91
C GLN A 97 -12.08 0.25 -5.51
N LEU A 98 -12.82 0.67 -6.51
CA LEU A 98 -14.24 0.95 -6.41
C LEU A 98 -15.01 -0.29 -6.84
N ILE A 99 -15.97 -0.71 -6.02
CA ILE A 99 -16.88 -1.77 -6.39
C ILE A 99 -17.94 -1.21 -7.34
N VAL A 100 -18.05 -1.82 -8.52
CA VAL A 100 -18.97 -1.43 -9.59
C VAL A 100 -19.79 -2.62 -10.04
N ASP A 101 -21.10 -2.42 -10.18
CA ASP A 101 -22.05 -3.39 -10.74
C ASP A 101 -21.88 -4.83 -10.18
N PRO A 102 -21.88 -5.03 -8.84
CA PRO A 102 -21.58 -6.32 -8.21
C PRO A 102 -22.63 -7.43 -8.47
N GLY A 103 -23.70 -7.14 -9.22
CA GLY A 103 -24.78 -8.07 -9.49
C GLY A 103 -25.64 -8.34 -8.26
N GLN A 104 -25.99 -9.60 -8.04
CA GLN A 104 -26.83 -10.06 -6.92
C GLN A 104 -26.01 -10.20 -5.62
N ALA A 105 -24.73 -10.53 -5.72
CA ALA A 105 -23.84 -10.67 -4.57
C ALA A 105 -22.38 -10.56 -4.98
N LEU A 106 -21.57 -9.91 -4.14
CA LEU A 106 -20.12 -9.92 -4.21
C LEU A 106 -19.57 -10.08 -2.80
N THR A 107 -18.58 -10.96 -2.64
CA THR A 107 -17.86 -11.18 -1.38
C THR A 107 -16.37 -11.12 -1.66
N ILE A 108 -15.64 -10.39 -0.82
CA ILE A 108 -14.18 -10.27 -0.87
C ILE A 108 -13.58 -10.83 0.42
N ALA A 109 -12.49 -11.57 0.30
CA ALA A 109 -11.70 -12.04 1.43
C ALA A 109 -10.21 -11.98 1.13
N THR A 110 -9.43 -11.41 2.03
CA THR A 110 -7.97 -11.31 1.91
C THR A 110 -7.28 -12.48 2.58
N PHE A 111 -6.14 -12.91 2.03
CA PHE A 111 -5.34 -14.01 2.54
C PHE A 111 -3.84 -13.71 2.40
N ALA A 112 -3.02 -14.56 3.03
CA ALA A 112 -1.56 -14.51 3.00
C ALA A 112 -0.92 -13.18 3.47
N ALA A 113 -1.66 -12.32 4.19
CA ALA A 113 -1.18 -11.09 4.81
C ALA A 113 -0.19 -11.38 5.97
N THR A 114 1.06 -11.66 5.64
CA THR A 114 2.09 -12.07 6.62
C THR A 114 2.70 -10.89 7.37
N GLY A 115 2.61 -9.66 6.85
CA GLY A 115 3.04 -8.44 7.55
C GLY A 115 2.21 -8.16 8.80
N GLY A 116 0.97 -8.66 8.82
CA GLY A 116 0.07 -8.56 9.98
C GLY A 116 0.52 -9.31 11.24
N MET A 117 1.41 -10.30 11.10
CA MET A 117 1.79 -11.21 12.17
C MET A 117 3.00 -10.74 12.99
N GLY A 118 3.54 -9.54 12.71
CA GLY A 118 4.56 -8.87 13.52
C GLY A 118 5.94 -9.53 13.55
N ARG A 119 6.21 -10.51 12.68
CA ARG A 119 7.48 -11.26 12.62
C ARG A 119 8.13 -11.29 11.24
N ALA A 120 7.64 -10.50 10.30
CA ALA A 120 8.14 -10.44 8.94
C ALA A 120 8.67 -9.05 8.59
N ALA A 121 9.51 -8.93 7.56
CA ALA A 121 10.12 -7.68 7.12
C ALA A 121 10.82 -6.92 8.26
N ILE A 122 11.48 -7.63 9.19
CA ILE A 122 12.20 -6.97 10.27
C ILE A 122 13.39 -6.20 9.73
N GLY A 123 13.67 -5.04 10.31
CA GLY A 123 14.86 -4.30 9.99
C GLY A 123 16.11 -4.99 10.56
N MET A 124 17.25 -4.77 9.91
CA MET A 124 18.53 -5.38 10.28
C MET A 124 19.56 -4.33 10.67
N CYS A 125 20.44 -4.69 11.61
CA CYS A 125 21.60 -3.87 12.00
C CYS A 125 21.25 -2.41 12.39
N GLY A 126 20.11 -2.18 13.05
CA GLY A 126 19.63 -0.85 13.42
C GLY A 126 18.50 -0.31 12.54
N GLY A 127 18.20 -0.98 11.42
CA GLY A 127 17.06 -0.67 10.59
C GLY A 127 15.73 -1.01 11.25
N TYR A 128 14.67 -0.33 10.83
CA TYR A 128 13.30 -0.49 11.30
C TYR A 128 12.52 -1.51 10.46
N PRO A 129 11.52 -2.18 11.06
CA PRO A 129 10.65 -3.09 10.33
C PRO A 129 9.82 -2.35 9.28
N GLY A 130 9.40 -3.07 8.25
CA GLY A 130 8.34 -2.60 7.35
C GLY A 130 7.01 -2.46 8.10
N PRO A 131 6.14 -1.53 7.71
CA PRO A 131 4.78 -1.43 8.25
C PRO A 131 3.96 -2.69 7.93
N ASN A 132 3.02 -3.02 8.81
CA ASN A 132 2.09 -4.14 8.62
C ASN A 132 1.16 -3.90 7.44
N ASP A 133 0.71 -4.98 6.80
CA ASP A 133 -0.35 -4.95 5.80
C ASP A 133 -1.61 -4.25 6.33
N VAL A 134 -2.26 -3.49 5.46
CA VAL A 134 -3.51 -2.81 5.76
C VAL A 134 -4.54 -3.19 4.72
N VAL A 135 -5.74 -3.51 5.18
CA VAL A 135 -6.95 -3.62 4.36
C VAL A 135 -7.99 -2.68 4.94
N VAL A 136 -8.54 -1.81 4.12
CA VAL A 136 -9.62 -0.89 4.47
C VAL A 136 -10.79 -1.16 3.53
N LEU A 137 -11.96 -1.35 4.12
CA LEU A 137 -13.21 -1.42 3.39
C LEU A 137 -14.14 -0.32 3.90
N ALA A 138 -14.56 0.58 3.01
CA ALA A 138 -15.52 1.62 3.34
C ALA A 138 -16.84 1.31 2.62
N HIS A 139 -17.92 1.16 3.40
CA HIS A 139 -19.23 0.79 2.91
C HIS A 139 -20.17 1.98 2.73
N ASP A 140 -21.13 1.81 1.82
CA ASP A 140 -22.22 2.75 1.55
C ASP A 140 -21.65 4.17 1.30
N THR A 141 -20.61 4.25 0.45
CA THR A 141 -19.90 5.51 0.23
C THR A 141 -20.61 6.43 -0.77
N ASN A 142 -20.30 7.73 -0.73
CA ASN A 142 -20.78 8.69 -1.73
C ASN A 142 -19.93 8.72 -3.03
N MET A 143 -19.09 7.71 -3.30
CA MET A 143 -18.18 7.70 -4.46
C MET A 143 -18.89 7.82 -5.81
N ARG A 144 -20.02 7.13 -6.00
CA ARG A 144 -20.81 7.25 -7.24
C ARG A 144 -21.28 8.69 -7.50
N GLN A 145 -21.63 9.42 -6.44
CA GLN A 145 -21.99 10.83 -6.54
C GLN A 145 -20.77 11.69 -6.91
N LEU A 146 -19.63 11.48 -6.23
CA LEU A 146 -18.39 12.22 -6.50
C LEU A 146 -17.95 12.08 -7.97
N LEU A 147 -17.98 10.86 -8.49
CA LEU A 147 -17.63 10.57 -9.89
C LEU A 147 -18.61 11.21 -10.87
N LYS A 148 -19.91 11.15 -10.59
CA LYS A 148 -20.94 11.80 -11.44
C LYS A 148 -20.78 13.32 -11.49
N GLU A 149 -20.32 13.93 -10.39
CA GLU A 149 -20.05 15.37 -10.30
C GLU A 149 -18.68 15.76 -10.89
N GLY A 150 -17.88 14.80 -11.37
CA GLY A 150 -16.53 15.04 -11.89
C GLY A 150 -15.54 15.50 -10.82
N LYS A 151 -15.80 15.18 -9.54
CA LYS A 151 -14.91 15.51 -8.42
C LYS A 151 -13.74 14.54 -8.36
N THR A 152 -12.67 14.98 -7.71
CA THR A 152 -11.55 14.12 -7.34
C THR A 152 -12.00 13.04 -6.35
N TYR A 153 -11.16 12.02 -6.16
CA TYR A 153 -11.43 10.87 -5.30
C TYR A 153 -10.14 10.35 -4.66
N PRO A 154 -10.21 9.64 -3.51
CA PRO A 154 -9.05 9.05 -2.88
C PRO A 154 -8.56 7.81 -3.65
N ARG A 155 -7.24 7.58 -3.65
CA ARG A 155 -6.57 6.54 -4.44
C ARG A 155 -5.74 5.55 -3.62
N ASP A 156 -5.71 5.69 -2.31
CA ASP A 156 -5.12 4.74 -1.37
C ASP A 156 -5.80 4.85 0.00
N PHE A 157 -5.44 3.95 0.92
CA PHE A 157 -6.04 3.91 2.25
C PHE A 157 -5.73 5.15 3.11
N VAL A 158 -4.62 5.86 2.85
CA VAL A 158 -4.25 7.10 3.55
C VAL A 158 -5.15 8.23 3.10
N GLU A 159 -5.31 8.39 1.77
CA GLU A 159 -6.22 9.37 1.17
C GLU A 159 -7.67 9.12 1.61
N ILE A 160 -8.13 7.85 1.65
CA ILE A 160 -9.46 7.50 2.18
C ILE A 160 -9.63 7.99 3.62
N ARG A 161 -8.66 7.71 4.49
CA ARG A 161 -8.71 8.09 5.90
C ARG A 161 -8.80 9.61 6.08
N GLU A 162 -7.96 10.37 5.38
CA GLU A 162 -7.97 11.83 5.49
C GLU A 162 -9.27 12.41 4.92
N TRP A 163 -9.78 11.88 3.80
CA TRP A 163 -11.03 12.36 3.22
C TRP A 163 -12.25 12.09 4.09
N LEU A 164 -12.29 10.96 4.80
CA LEU A 164 -13.33 10.68 5.80
C LEU A 164 -13.28 11.68 6.96
N LYS A 165 -12.07 12.04 7.41
CA LYS A 165 -11.85 13.00 8.50
C LYS A 165 -12.24 14.42 8.09
N GLU A 166 -11.94 14.82 6.85
CA GLU A 166 -12.31 16.12 6.29
C GLU A 166 -13.79 16.22 5.88
N GLY A 167 -14.49 15.08 5.77
CA GLY A 167 -15.88 15.00 5.33
C GLY A 167 -16.06 15.07 3.80
N ASN A 168 -14.97 14.98 3.05
CA ASN A 168 -14.97 14.92 1.58
C ASN A 168 -15.50 13.57 1.08
N LEU A 169 -15.13 12.48 1.76
CA LEU A 169 -15.72 11.15 1.60
C LEU A 169 -16.70 10.89 2.74
N LYS A 170 -17.88 10.36 2.41
CA LYS A 170 -18.86 9.86 3.37
C LYS A 170 -18.96 8.36 3.20
N ALA A 171 -19.01 7.63 4.31
CA ALA A 171 -19.22 6.19 4.36
C ALA A 171 -20.15 5.85 5.52
N GLY A 172 -21.00 4.83 5.35
CA GLY A 172 -21.88 4.32 6.40
C GLY A 172 -21.10 3.58 7.49
N SER A 173 -20.12 2.77 7.09
CA SER A 173 -19.17 2.10 7.98
C SER A 173 -17.80 1.99 7.33
N VAL A 174 -16.77 1.85 8.16
CA VAL A 174 -15.39 1.63 7.71
C VAL A 174 -14.78 0.54 8.57
N GLU A 175 -14.26 -0.49 7.92
CA GLU A 175 -13.59 -1.61 8.54
C GLU A 175 -12.11 -1.60 8.14
N ALA A 176 -11.23 -1.83 9.11
CA ALA A 176 -9.80 -1.85 8.89
C ALA A 176 -9.19 -3.11 9.52
N PHE A 177 -8.42 -3.84 8.73
CA PHE A 177 -7.78 -5.08 9.11
C PHE A 177 -6.28 -4.98 8.89
N LYS A 178 -5.53 -5.67 9.76
CA LYS A 178 -4.07 -5.75 9.71
C LYS A 178 -3.60 -7.15 9.29
N GLY A 179 -4.39 -7.86 8.50
CA GLY A 179 -4.20 -9.29 8.24
C GLY A 179 -5.33 -9.87 7.39
N PRO A 180 -5.45 -11.21 7.31
CA PRO A 180 -6.54 -11.86 6.60
C PRO A 180 -7.89 -11.39 7.13
N THR A 181 -8.85 -11.20 6.23
CA THR A 181 -10.19 -10.72 6.56
C THR A 181 -11.17 -11.88 6.65
N PRO A 182 -12.32 -11.71 7.33
CA PRO A 182 -13.48 -12.55 7.07
C PRO A 182 -13.95 -12.39 5.61
N ASN A 183 -14.96 -13.17 5.24
CA ASN A 183 -15.73 -12.95 4.01
C ASN A 183 -16.55 -11.67 4.17
N ILE A 184 -16.25 -10.64 3.39
CA ILE A 184 -16.92 -9.34 3.50
C ILE A 184 -17.84 -9.12 2.30
N PRO A 185 -19.16 -9.01 2.51
CA PRO A 185 -20.11 -8.66 1.46
C PRO A 185 -19.88 -7.23 0.98
N CYS A 186 -19.87 -7.03 -0.34
CA CYS A 186 -19.63 -5.73 -0.95
C CYS A 186 -20.84 -5.30 -1.79
N LYS A 187 -21.08 -3.99 -1.84
CA LYS A 187 -22.13 -3.35 -2.65
C LYS A 187 -21.54 -2.35 -3.63
N ASP A 188 -22.38 -1.93 -4.57
CA ASP A 188 -22.02 -0.89 -5.52
C ASP A 188 -21.63 0.41 -4.79
N GLY A 189 -20.49 0.99 -5.17
CA GLY A 189 -19.99 2.21 -4.55
C GLY A 189 -19.11 1.97 -3.32
N ASP A 190 -18.95 0.74 -2.83
CA ASP A 190 -18.01 0.47 -1.74
C ASP A 190 -16.56 0.65 -2.21
N LEU A 191 -15.68 1.04 -1.28
CA LEU A 191 -14.24 1.15 -1.54
C LEU A 191 -13.50 0.02 -0.84
N TYR A 192 -12.71 -0.73 -1.60
CA TYR A 192 -11.72 -1.68 -1.10
C TYR A 192 -10.32 -1.12 -1.35
N ALA A 193 -9.57 -0.87 -0.28
CA ALA A 193 -8.19 -0.42 -0.37
C ALA A 193 -7.28 -1.34 0.42
N THR A 194 -6.12 -1.66 -0.13
CA THR A 194 -5.11 -2.45 0.56
C THR A 194 -3.73 -1.90 0.28
N ALA A 195 -2.86 -1.97 1.29
CA ALA A 195 -1.43 -1.70 1.12
C ALA A 195 -0.62 -2.80 1.76
N SER A 196 0.40 -3.26 1.05
CA SER A 196 1.26 -4.36 1.48
C SER A 196 2.62 -4.22 0.80
N ALA A 197 3.42 -5.28 0.80
CA ALA A 197 4.69 -5.37 0.07
C ALA A 197 5.79 -4.42 0.56
N ALA A 198 5.66 -3.84 1.76
CA ALA A 198 6.72 -3.04 2.37
C ALA A 198 7.72 -3.95 3.11
N MET A 199 9.02 -3.63 3.01
CA MET A 199 10.08 -4.45 3.62
C MET A 199 10.95 -3.68 4.60
N GLY A 200 11.73 -4.42 5.40
CA GLY A 200 12.60 -3.89 6.45
C GLY A 200 13.79 -3.08 5.92
N GLY A 201 14.22 -2.10 6.71
CA GLY A 201 15.42 -1.31 6.45
C GLY A 201 16.70 -1.94 6.99
N TRP A 202 17.84 -1.33 6.67
CA TRP A 202 19.17 -1.74 7.11
C TRP A 202 19.94 -0.57 7.70
N GLY A 203 20.57 -0.76 8.86
CA GLY A 203 21.46 0.23 9.45
C GLY A 203 20.74 1.36 10.18
N ASP A 204 21.49 2.14 10.95
CA ASP A 204 20.98 3.33 11.64
C ASP A 204 20.43 4.37 10.63
N VAL A 205 19.22 4.86 10.87
CA VAL A 205 18.56 5.90 10.06
C VAL A 205 19.39 7.19 9.99
N LEU A 206 20.12 7.54 11.05
CA LEU A 206 20.92 8.76 11.09
C LEU A 206 22.17 8.67 10.19
N GLU A 207 22.56 7.46 9.77
CA GLU A 207 23.67 7.25 8.82
C GLU A 207 23.23 7.36 7.34
N ARG A 208 21.94 7.55 7.06
CA ARG A 208 21.47 7.66 5.67
C ARG A 208 22.01 8.94 5.02
N ASP A 209 22.57 8.78 3.83
CA ASP A 209 23.12 9.88 3.02
C ASP A 209 22.04 10.92 2.66
N TYR A 210 22.40 12.21 2.73
CA TYR A 210 21.47 13.31 2.45
C TYR A 210 20.96 13.28 1.01
N GLY A 211 21.78 12.93 0.02
CA GLY A 211 21.35 12.84 -1.38
C GLY A 211 20.34 11.71 -1.62
N LEU A 212 20.43 10.61 -0.86
CA LEU A 212 19.40 9.57 -0.90
C LEU A 212 18.07 10.06 -0.30
N ILE A 213 18.12 10.88 0.75
CA ILE A 213 16.92 11.46 1.38
C ILE A 213 16.27 12.49 0.45
N GLU A 214 17.06 13.36 -0.21
CA GLU A 214 16.55 14.27 -1.24
C GLU A 214 15.81 13.52 -2.35
N ASN A 215 16.39 12.41 -2.82
CA ASN A 215 15.75 11.56 -3.83
C ASN A 215 14.46 10.91 -3.31
N ASP A 216 14.45 10.41 -2.08
CA ASP A 216 13.24 9.84 -1.49
C ASP A 216 12.11 10.88 -1.39
N VAL A 217 12.40 12.11 -0.97
CA VAL A 217 11.41 13.20 -0.89
C VAL A 217 10.95 13.60 -2.30
N LYS A 218 11.88 13.78 -3.24
CA LYS A 218 11.58 14.16 -4.63
C LYS A 218 10.64 13.18 -5.32
N TYR A 219 10.83 11.87 -5.10
CA TYR A 219 9.98 10.83 -5.69
C TYR A 219 8.83 10.40 -4.77
N ASN A 220 8.54 11.16 -3.71
CA ASN A 220 7.46 10.92 -2.76
C ASN A 220 7.51 9.49 -2.15
N ARG A 221 8.73 8.98 -1.93
CA ARG A 221 8.97 7.71 -1.24
C ARG A 221 8.83 7.88 0.26
N ILE A 222 9.26 9.04 0.76
CA ILE A 222 9.02 9.51 2.12
C ILE A 222 8.53 10.95 2.07
N THR A 223 7.84 11.39 3.11
CA THR A 223 7.40 12.78 3.26
C THR A 223 8.49 13.62 3.93
N PRO A 224 8.47 14.96 3.77
CA PRO A 224 9.33 15.88 4.54
C PRO A 224 9.21 15.70 6.05
N TYR A 225 8.01 15.34 6.52
CA TYR A 225 7.77 15.03 7.93
C TYR A 225 8.59 13.81 8.38
N THR A 226 8.61 12.74 7.60
CA THR A 226 9.42 11.54 7.87
C THR A 226 10.91 11.81 7.74
N ALA A 227 11.33 12.60 6.74
CA ALA A 227 12.73 13.03 6.61
C ALA A 227 13.23 13.68 7.91
N LYS A 228 12.43 14.58 8.49
CA LYS A 228 12.77 15.25 9.75
C LYS A 228 12.70 14.34 10.96
N THR A 229 11.61 13.60 11.12
CA THR A 229 11.31 12.88 12.36
C THR A 229 12.01 11.54 12.49
N VAL A 230 12.33 10.88 11.37
CA VAL A 230 13.00 9.57 11.35
C VAL A 230 14.48 9.72 11.04
N TYR A 231 14.84 10.56 10.07
CA TYR A 231 16.23 10.65 9.59
C TYR A 231 17.01 11.86 10.15
N GLY A 232 16.36 12.74 10.93
CA GLY A 232 16.96 13.97 11.43
C GLY A 232 17.26 14.99 10.33
N VAL A 233 16.53 14.98 9.21
CA VAL A 233 16.84 15.80 8.04
C VAL A 233 15.75 16.81 7.73
N VAL A 234 16.13 18.09 7.67
CA VAL A 234 15.23 19.16 7.25
C VAL A 234 15.40 19.39 5.76
N VAL A 235 14.28 19.47 5.03
CA VAL A 235 14.25 19.83 3.62
C VAL A 235 13.49 21.13 3.41
N ASP A 236 13.88 21.90 2.40
CA ASP A 236 13.17 23.11 1.97
C ASP A 236 11.90 22.78 1.17
N GLU A 237 11.19 23.82 0.73
CA GLU A 237 9.96 23.69 -0.06
C GLU A 237 10.16 22.98 -1.41
N ASN A 238 11.40 22.90 -1.91
CA ASN A 238 11.76 22.21 -3.15
C ASN A 238 12.25 20.77 -2.90
N GLY A 239 12.27 20.32 -1.64
CA GLY A 239 12.78 19.00 -1.25
C GLY A 239 14.31 18.91 -1.15
N LYS A 240 15.01 20.05 -1.11
CA LYS A 240 16.47 20.11 -0.96
C LYS A 240 16.87 20.11 0.52
N VAL A 241 17.90 19.37 0.89
CA VAL A 241 18.35 19.26 2.28
C VAL A 241 19.00 20.55 2.77
N GLU A 242 18.54 21.01 3.94
CA GLU A 242 19.17 22.08 4.71
C GLU A 242 20.26 21.46 5.61
N VAL A 243 21.47 21.31 5.05
CA VAL A 243 22.60 20.57 5.68
C VAL A 243 22.88 21.06 7.10
N ALA A 244 23.07 22.36 7.31
CA ALA A 244 23.41 22.89 8.64
C ALA A 244 22.36 22.58 9.71
N LYS A 245 21.06 22.69 9.38
CA LYS A 245 19.99 22.34 10.33
C LYS A 245 19.88 20.84 10.55
N SER A 246 20.20 20.04 9.53
CA SER A 246 20.15 18.58 9.62
C SER A 246 21.30 18.04 10.47
N ASP A 247 22.50 18.64 10.36
CA ASP A 247 23.67 18.30 11.18
C ASP A 247 23.44 18.63 12.67
N GLU A 248 22.62 19.64 13.00
CA GLU A 248 22.24 19.93 14.40
C GLU A 248 21.22 18.93 14.98
N LEU A 249 20.46 18.25 14.13
CA LEU A 249 19.44 17.28 14.54
C LEU A 249 19.97 15.85 14.70
N ARG A 250 21.11 15.53 14.06
CA ARG A 250 21.77 14.22 14.11
C ARG A 250 22.83 14.19 15.21
#